data_AF-A0A7S7U0X8-F1
#
_entry.id   AF-A0A7S7U0X8-F1
#
_cell.length_a   1.000
_cell.length_b   1.000
_cell.length_c   1.000
_cell.angle_alpha   90.00
_cell.angle_beta   90.00
_cell.angle_gamma   90.00
#
_symmetry.space_group_name_H-M   'P 1'
#
loop_
_entity.id
_entity.type
_entity.pdbx_description
1 polymer ?
#
loop_
_entity_poly.entity_id
_entity_poly.type
_entity_poly.pdbx_seq_one_letter_code
_entity_poly.pdbx_strand_id
1 'polypeptide(L)'
;MKVLIVFAHQEAQSFNAALLARSVAELTALGHTVRISDLYAMRFNPVATSDDFGARRFPDRLQYDREQKYNLQQGALSGDIAAEIEKLLWCDLLILQFPLWWFSVPAIMKGWIDRVFVNGAVYGAGRRYDTGGLAGRRAMVVTSTAAYPGMCAPDGLVGALDVVLWPIQNGTLAYAGCKVLPPFVSYSVNFVDEATRHRYLDGYAERLRRIETTEPLFFHPLADFGEDWRLKPGIAAQTVGQGKPASR
;
A
#
# COMPACT_ATOMS: atom_id res chain seq x y z
N MET A 1 -18.82 -0.45 0.25
CA MET A 1 -17.71 0.27 -0.42
C MET A 1 -17.30 -0.43 -1.71
N LYS A 2 -16.53 0.28 -2.55
CA LYS A 2 -15.71 -0.25 -3.64
C LYS A 2 -14.32 -0.60 -3.11
N VAL A 3 -13.91 -1.86 -3.20
CA VAL A 3 -12.65 -2.36 -2.65
C VAL A 3 -11.75 -2.83 -3.78
N LEU A 4 -10.53 -2.32 -3.82
CA LEU A 4 -9.46 -2.84 -4.66
C LEU A 4 -8.48 -3.64 -3.80
N ILE A 5 -8.31 -4.92 -4.11
CA ILE A 5 -7.26 -5.76 -3.50
C ILE A 5 -6.15 -5.95 -4.52
N VAL A 6 -4.96 -5.42 -4.24
CA VAL A 6 -3.74 -5.68 -5.01
C VAL A 6 -2.99 -6.81 -4.32
N PHE A 7 -2.91 -7.94 -5.01
CA PHE A 7 -2.43 -9.21 -4.45
C PHE A 7 -1.13 -9.64 -5.11
N ALA A 8 -0.13 -10.00 -4.30
CA ALA A 8 1.16 -10.48 -4.78
C ALA A 8 1.56 -11.80 -4.13
N HIS A 9 1.14 -12.92 -4.74
CA HIS A 9 1.70 -14.24 -4.45
C HIS A 9 1.57 -15.14 -5.68
N GLN A 10 2.62 -15.91 -6.00
CA GLN A 10 2.68 -16.76 -7.19
C GLN A 10 1.97 -18.11 -7.02
N GLU A 11 1.89 -18.61 -5.78
CA GLU A 11 1.32 -19.92 -5.47
C GLU A 11 -0.16 -19.80 -5.06
N ALA A 12 -1.05 -20.44 -5.84
CA ALA A 12 -2.50 -20.43 -5.66
C ALA A 12 -2.97 -21.20 -4.41
N GLN A 13 -2.17 -22.15 -3.92
CA GLN A 13 -2.43 -22.89 -2.67
C GLN A 13 -1.75 -22.27 -1.45
N SER A 14 -1.16 -21.08 -1.60
CA SER A 14 -0.49 -20.41 -0.50
C SER A 14 -1.47 -19.94 0.58
N PHE A 15 -0.94 -19.70 1.78
CA PHE A 15 -1.72 -19.06 2.84
C PHE A 15 -2.19 -17.65 2.44
N ASN A 16 -1.41 -16.91 1.65
CA ASN A 16 -1.84 -15.62 1.10
C ASN A 16 -3.03 -15.76 0.15
N ALA A 17 -3.07 -16.79 -0.69
CA ALA A 17 -4.23 -17.07 -1.53
C ALA A 17 -5.47 -17.43 -0.70
N ALA A 18 -5.30 -18.19 0.40
CA ALA A 18 -6.38 -18.46 1.33
C ALA A 18 -6.92 -17.18 2.03
N LEU A 19 -6.03 -16.28 2.45
CA LEU A 19 -6.42 -14.96 2.97
C LEU A 19 -7.19 -14.13 1.92
N LEU A 20 -6.74 -14.14 0.66
CA LEU A 20 -7.42 -13.44 -0.43
C LEU A 20 -8.85 -13.98 -0.60
N ALA A 21 -9.00 -15.30 -0.75
CA ALA A 21 -10.30 -15.94 -0.90
C ALA A 21 -11.24 -15.61 0.28
N ARG A 22 -10.72 -15.69 1.51
CA ARG A 22 -11.48 -15.32 2.73
C ARG A 22 -11.93 -13.87 2.69
N SER A 23 -11.07 -12.93 2.32
CA SER A 23 -11.41 -11.51 2.25
C SER A 23 -12.46 -11.20 1.19
N VAL A 24 -12.34 -11.79 0.01
CA VAL A 24 -13.30 -11.57 -1.08
C VAL A 24 -14.68 -12.07 -0.67
N ALA A 25 -14.75 -13.27 -0.08
CA ALA A 25 -16.00 -13.82 0.42
C ALA A 25 -16.64 -12.92 1.50
N GLU A 26 -15.87 -12.49 2.50
CA GLU A 26 -16.37 -11.66 3.60
C GLU A 26 -16.81 -10.27 3.11
N LEU A 27 -15.99 -9.59 2.31
CA LEU A 27 -16.32 -8.26 1.77
C LEU A 27 -17.57 -8.31 0.88
N THR A 28 -17.71 -9.35 0.05
CA THR A 28 -18.90 -9.54 -0.79
C THR A 28 -20.14 -9.80 0.06
N ALA A 29 -20.02 -10.62 1.11
CA ALA A 29 -21.12 -10.89 2.05
C ALA A 29 -21.57 -9.62 2.79
N LEU A 30 -20.66 -8.69 3.05
CA LEU A 30 -20.94 -7.36 3.61
C LEU A 30 -21.51 -6.35 2.58
N GLY A 31 -21.80 -6.80 1.35
CA GLY A 31 -22.36 -5.95 0.30
C GLY A 31 -21.36 -5.01 -0.37
N HIS A 32 -20.07 -5.23 -0.21
CA HIS A 32 -19.04 -4.45 -0.90
C HIS A 32 -18.81 -4.98 -2.32
N THR A 33 -18.44 -4.08 -3.24
CA THR A 33 -17.99 -4.46 -4.58
C THR A 33 -16.48 -4.63 -4.55
N VAL A 34 -15.97 -5.78 -4.97
CA VAL A 34 -14.53 -6.09 -4.91
C VAL A 34 -13.95 -6.23 -6.31
N ARG A 35 -12.84 -5.55 -6.57
CA ARG A 35 -11.97 -5.78 -7.73
C ARG A 35 -10.61 -6.27 -7.24
N ILE A 36 -10.01 -7.18 -7.99
CA ILE A 36 -8.73 -7.79 -7.65
C ILE A 36 -7.73 -7.49 -8.75
N SER A 37 -6.52 -7.13 -8.35
CA SER A 37 -5.34 -7.10 -9.19
C SER A 37 -4.36 -8.15 -8.68
N ASP A 38 -4.52 -9.38 -9.15
CA ASP A 38 -3.57 -10.47 -8.90
C ASP A 38 -2.38 -10.29 -9.83
N LEU A 39 -1.30 -9.71 -9.30
CA LEU A 39 -0.16 -9.28 -10.09
C LEU A 39 0.54 -10.44 -10.80
N TYR A 40 0.58 -11.62 -10.19
CA TYR A 40 1.19 -12.80 -10.79
C TYR A 40 0.28 -13.39 -11.86
N ALA A 41 -1.03 -13.52 -11.61
CA ALA A 41 -1.98 -14.00 -12.62
C ALA A 41 -2.05 -13.07 -13.85
N MET A 42 -1.95 -11.75 -13.61
CA MET A 42 -1.89 -10.74 -14.66
C MET A 42 -0.57 -10.72 -15.43
N ARG A 43 0.47 -11.40 -14.92
CA ARG A 43 1.86 -11.26 -15.41
C ARG A 43 2.29 -9.79 -15.47
N PHE A 44 1.94 -9.03 -14.43
CA PHE A 44 2.19 -7.59 -14.39
C PHE A 44 3.68 -7.31 -14.56
N ASN A 45 4.05 -6.48 -15.54
CA ASN A 45 5.43 -6.06 -15.73
C ASN A 45 5.84 -5.08 -14.60
N PRO A 46 6.79 -5.40 -13.72
CA PRO A 46 7.14 -4.49 -12.64
C PRO A 46 8.18 -3.44 -13.03
N VAL A 47 8.73 -3.50 -14.25
CA VAL A 47 9.87 -2.67 -14.64
C VAL A 47 9.35 -1.40 -15.32
N ALA A 48 9.62 -0.27 -14.68
CA ALA A 48 9.37 1.06 -15.24
C ALA A 48 10.33 1.36 -16.40
N THR A 49 9.80 1.64 -17.59
CA THR A 49 10.59 1.83 -18.82
C THR A 49 9.98 2.90 -19.73
N SER A 50 10.60 3.16 -20.88
CA SER A 50 10.00 4.01 -21.92
C SER A 50 8.68 3.47 -22.48
N ASP A 51 8.46 2.15 -22.38
CA ASP A 51 7.33 1.46 -23.01
C ASP A 51 6.01 1.70 -22.27
N ASP A 52 6.09 2.34 -21.10
CA ASP A 52 4.96 2.82 -20.31
C ASP A 52 4.24 4.02 -20.97
N PHE A 53 4.82 4.58 -22.04
CA PHE A 53 4.39 5.83 -22.66
C PHE A 53 4.23 5.68 -24.17
N GLY A 54 3.06 6.08 -24.70
CA GLY A 54 2.78 6.13 -26.13
C GLY A 54 3.41 7.34 -26.83
N ALA A 55 3.76 8.39 -26.10
CA ALA A 55 4.48 9.54 -26.62
C ALA A 55 5.54 10.06 -25.64
N ARG A 56 6.67 10.51 -26.16
CA ARG A 56 7.76 11.10 -25.36
C ARG A 56 7.75 12.62 -25.49
N ARG A 57 7.45 13.31 -24.39
CA ARG A 57 7.59 14.77 -24.30
C ARG A 57 9.05 15.20 -24.39
N PHE A 58 9.96 14.40 -23.84
CA PHE A 58 11.39 14.63 -23.86
C PHE A 58 12.07 13.51 -24.67
N PRO A 59 12.23 13.68 -26.01
CA PRO A 59 12.71 12.62 -26.89
C PRO A 59 14.13 12.17 -26.52
N ASP A 60 15.00 13.11 -26.16
CA ASP A 60 16.42 12.83 -25.90
C ASP A 60 16.73 12.36 -24.47
N ARG A 61 15.74 12.39 -23.55
CA ARG A 61 15.94 12.02 -22.15
C ARG A 61 14.67 11.55 -21.48
N LEU A 62 14.67 10.30 -20.98
CA LEU A 62 13.55 9.79 -20.20
C LEU A 62 13.50 10.50 -18.84
N GLN A 63 12.48 11.32 -18.64
CA GLN A 63 12.12 11.93 -17.35
C GLN A 63 10.83 11.28 -16.87
N TYR A 64 10.96 10.10 -16.27
CA TYR A 64 9.84 9.17 -16.07
C TYR A 64 8.62 9.80 -15.38
N ASP A 65 8.81 10.56 -14.31
CA ASP A 65 7.75 11.26 -13.58
C ASP A 65 7.03 12.34 -14.43
N ARG A 66 7.77 13.02 -15.31
CA ARG A 66 7.19 14.05 -16.19
C ARG A 66 6.51 13.43 -17.40
N GLU A 67 7.03 12.32 -17.91
CA GLU A 67 6.40 11.54 -18.97
C GLU A 67 5.11 10.89 -18.47
N GLN A 68 5.09 10.39 -17.23
CA GLN A 68 3.87 9.94 -16.53
C GLN A 68 2.77 11.00 -16.58
N LYS A 69 3.08 12.21 -16.11
CA LYS A 69 2.11 13.33 -16.10
C LYS A 69 1.64 13.70 -17.51
N TYR A 70 2.56 13.77 -18.46
CA TYR A 70 2.23 14.10 -19.85
C TYR A 70 1.32 13.04 -20.49
N ASN A 71 1.70 11.76 -20.41
CA ASN A 71 0.95 10.68 -21.03
C ASN A 71 -0.38 10.42 -20.33
N LEU A 72 -0.51 10.69 -19.03
CA LEU A 72 -1.82 10.69 -18.36
C LEU A 72 -2.76 11.73 -18.99
N GLN A 73 -2.27 12.96 -19.24
CA GLN A 73 -3.07 14.03 -19.84
C GLN A 73 -3.45 13.76 -21.29
N GLN A 74 -2.63 13.00 -22.02
CA GLN A 74 -2.90 12.61 -23.41
C GLN A 74 -3.70 11.30 -23.53
N GLY A 75 -3.94 10.58 -22.43
CA GLY A 75 -4.52 9.24 -22.49
C GLY A 75 -3.61 8.21 -23.19
N ALA A 76 -2.30 8.40 -23.08
CA ALA A 76 -1.26 7.64 -23.79
C ALA A 76 -0.37 6.81 -22.86
N LEU A 77 -0.81 6.53 -21.63
CA LEU A 77 -0.15 5.53 -20.79
C LEU A 77 -0.35 4.13 -21.37
N SER A 78 0.56 3.21 -21.11
CA SER A 78 0.38 1.80 -21.47
C SER A 78 -0.93 1.24 -20.88
N GLY A 79 -1.58 0.34 -21.62
CA GLY A 79 -2.93 -0.12 -21.29
C GLY A 79 -3.03 -0.81 -19.93
N ASP A 80 -1.98 -1.50 -19.50
CA ASP A 80 -1.89 -2.14 -18.19
C ASP A 80 -1.84 -1.09 -17.06
N ILE A 81 -1.06 -0.02 -17.21
CA ILE A 81 -1.01 1.09 -16.24
C ILE A 81 -2.36 1.82 -16.21
N ALA A 82 -2.93 2.15 -17.36
CA ALA A 82 -4.20 2.86 -17.44
C ALA A 82 -5.35 2.08 -16.76
N ALA A 83 -5.40 0.76 -16.95
CA ALA A 83 -6.38 -0.11 -16.30
C ALA A 83 -6.23 -0.13 -14.77
N GLU A 84 -5.00 -0.15 -14.25
CA GLU A 84 -4.77 -0.16 -12.81
C GLU A 84 -5.04 1.20 -12.16
N ILE A 85 -4.75 2.31 -12.85
CA ILE A 85 -5.12 3.65 -12.40
C ILE A 85 -6.65 3.78 -12.31
N GLU A 86 -7.40 3.24 -13.28
CA GLU A 86 -8.87 3.25 -13.23
C GLU A 86 -9.38 2.55 -11.97
N LYS A 87 -8.89 1.33 -11.68
CA LYS A 87 -9.26 0.61 -10.46
C LYS A 87 -8.89 1.38 -9.19
N LEU A 88 -7.70 1.99 -9.18
CA LEU A 88 -7.19 2.74 -8.04
C LEU A 88 -8.05 3.97 -7.75
N LEU A 89 -8.46 4.71 -8.78
CA LEU A 89 -9.35 5.87 -8.65
C LEU A 89 -10.81 5.45 -8.39
N TRP A 90 -11.21 4.26 -8.84
CA TRP A 90 -12.55 3.72 -8.59
C TRP A 90 -12.77 3.34 -7.13
N CYS A 91 -11.74 2.86 -6.41
CA CYS A 91 -11.91 2.29 -5.07
C CYS A 91 -12.08 3.33 -3.95
N ASP A 92 -12.82 2.94 -2.91
CA ASP A 92 -12.92 3.63 -1.62
C ASP A 92 -11.92 3.06 -0.60
N LEU A 93 -11.57 1.77 -0.75
CA LEU A 93 -10.62 1.02 0.07
C LEU A 93 -9.59 0.32 -0.82
N LEU A 94 -8.31 0.62 -0.60
CA LEU A 94 -7.17 -0.08 -1.19
C LEU A 94 -6.57 -1.08 -0.18
N ILE A 95 -6.47 -2.35 -0.55
CA ILE A 95 -5.77 -3.38 0.24
C ILE A 95 -4.53 -3.81 -0.54
N LEU A 96 -3.35 -3.67 0.06
CA LEU A 96 -2.11 -4.26 -0.44
C LEU A 96 -1.88 -5.56 0.32
N GLN A 97 -2.02 -6.71 -0.36
CA GLN A 97 -1.89 -8.03 0.23
C GLN A 97 -0.68 -8.79 -0.32
N PHE A 98 0.28 -9.12 0.55
CA PHE A 98 1.56 -9.71 0.14
C PHE A 98 2.28 -10.45 1.28
N PRO A 99 3.20 -11.40 0.99
CA PRO A 99 4.16 -11.87 1.97
C PRO A 99 5.28 -10.82 2.17
N LEU A 100 5.68 -10.58 3.42
CA LEU A 100 6.79 -9.68 3.74
C LEU A 100 8.10 -10.29 3.25
N TRP A 101 8.67 -9.76 2.18
CA TRP A 101 9.93 -10.21 1.59
C TRP A 101 10.98 -9.14 1.76
N TRP A 102 12.13 -9.50 2.34
CA TRP A 102 13.22 -8.56 2.63
C TRP A 102 12.72 -7.28 3.32
N PHE A 103 11.83 -7.44 4.31
CA PHE A 103 11.25 -6.33 5.09
C PHE A 103 10.50 -5.30 4.24
N SER A 104 9.97 -5.71 3.09
CA SER A 104 9.20 -4.87 2.17
C SER A 104 8.16 -5.68 1.41
N VAL A 105 7.50 -5.03 0.45
CA VAL A 105 6.61 -5.68 -0.52
C VAL A 105 7.43 -6.52 -1.52
N PRO A 106 6.86 -7.59 -2.10
CA PRO A 106 7.46 -8.28 -3.24
C PRO A 106 7.79 -7.33 -4.39
N ALA A 107 8.87 -7.61 -5.12
CA ALA A 107 9.33 -6.75 -6.23
C ALA A 107 8.21 -6.45 -7.26
N ILE A 108 7.33 -7.43 -7.53
CA ILE A 108 6.20 -7.22 -8.46
C ILE A 108 5.21 -6.17 -7.96
N MET A 109 4.94 -6.14 -6.66
CA MET A 109 4.09 -5.12 -6.04
C MET A 109 4.81 -3.77 -5.96
N LYS A 110 6.12 -3.76 -5.71
CA LYS A 110 6.90 -2.51 -5.76
C LYS A 110 6.86 -1.90 -7.16
N GLY A 111 7.00 -2.71 -8.20
CA GLY A 111 6.87 -2.26 -9.58
C GLY A 111 5.47 -1.77 -9.93
N TRP A 112 4.42 -2.43 -9.41
CA TRP A 112 3.04 -1.93 -9.52
C TRP A 112 2.90 -0.56 -8.86
N ILE A 113 3.47 -0.36 -7.67
CA ILE A 113 3.49 0.95 -7.02
C ILE A 113 4.18 1.99 -7.91
N ASP A 114 5.38 1.69 -8.42
CA ASP A 114 6.17 2.63 -9.21
C ASP A 114 5.51 3.03 -10.55
N ARG A 115 4.81 2.08 -11.19
CA ARG A 115 4.16 2.30 -12.49
C ARG A 115 2.75 2.90 -12.35
N VAL A 116 2.01 2.61 -11.28
CA VAL A 116 0.58 2.97 -11.12
C VAL A 116 0.35 4.19 -10.23
N PHE A 117 1.25 4.51 -9.28
CA PHE A 117 1.18 5.77 -8.53
C PHE A 117 1.69 6.93 -9.38
N VAL A 118 0.95 7.26 -10.46
CA VAL A 118 1.35 8.18 -11.52
C VAL A 118 1.32 9.64 -11.07
N ASN A 119 2.36 10.40 -11.44
CA ASN A 119 2.39 11.86 -11.29
C ASN A 119 1.24 12.50 -12.08
N GLY A 120 0.47 13.37 -11.44
CA GLY A 120 -0.74 13.97 -12.00
C GLY A 120 -2.03 13.24 -11.62
N ALA A 121 -1.98 11.93 -11.35
CA ALA A 121 -3.11 11.17 -10.82
C ALA A 121 -3.04 11.10 -9.29
N VAL A 122 -1.97 10.52 -8.75
CA VAL A 122 -1.86 10.18 -7.32
C VAL A 122 -1.05 11.22 -6.52
N TYR A 123 -0.05 11.84 -7.14
CA TYR A 123 0.75 12.89 -6.53
C TYR A 123 1.10 13.99 -7.54
N GLY A 124 1.84 15.00 -7.10
CA GLY A 124 2.37 16.04 -7.98
C GLY A 124 1.49 17.30 -8.04
N ALA A 125 2.03 18.36 -8.64
CA ALA A 125 1.47 19.71 -8.57
C ALA A 125 1.20 20.18 -7.11
N GLY A 126 2.15 19.90 -6.22
CA GLY A 126 2.04 20.23 -4.79
C GLY A 126 1.35 19.15 -3.95
N ARG A 127 0.39 18.40 -4.53
CA ARG A 127 -0.40 17.37 -3.84
C ARG A 127 0.45 16.24 -3.29
N ARG A 128 0.28 15.98 -1.99
CA ARG A 128 0.89 14.92 -1.18
C ARG A 128 0.19 14.86 0.18
N TYR A 129 0.36 13.78 0.92
CA TYR A 129 -0.25 13.61 2.24
C TYR A 129 -1.75 13.90 2.21
N ASP A 130 -2.28 14.67 3.15
CA ASP A 130 -3.70 15.04 3.26
C ASP A 130 -4.29 15.76 2.02
N THR A 131 -3.45 16.16 1.06
CA THR A 131 -3.87 16.72 -0.25
C THR A 131 -3.58 15.81 -1.45
N GLY A 132 -3.11 14.57 -1.22
CA GLY A 132 -2.78 13.60 -2.24
C GLY A 132 -3.97 13.19 -3.12
N GLY A 133 -3.70 12.61 -4.28
CA GLY A 133 -4.72 12.24 -5.27
C GLY A 133 -5.72 11.17 -4.80
N LEU A 134 -5.37 10.42 -3.75
CA LEU A 134 -6.23 9.43 -3.10
C LEU A 134 -6.84 9.96 -1.80
N ALA A 135 -6.80 11.28 -1.55
CA ALA A 135 -7.45 11.91 -0.39
C ALA A 135 -8.89 11.39 -0.18
N GLY A 136 -9.19 11.05 1.07
CA GLY A 136 -10.50 10.51 1.49
C GLY A 136 -10.65 8.99 1.35
N ARG A 137 -9.80 8.31 0.57
CA ARG A 137 -9.80 6.84 0.47
C ARG A 137 -9.12 6.21 1.66
N ARG A 138 -9.49 4.98 1.98
CA ARG A 138 -8.88 4.18 3.05
C ARG A 138 -7.87 3.23 2.43
N ALA A 139 -6.80 2.90 3.16
CA ALA A 139 -5.85 1.89 2.70
C ALA A 139 -5.37 0.98 3.83
N MET A 140 -5.13 -0.30 3.56
CA MET A 140 -4.63 -1.25 4.55
C MET A 140 -3.54 -2.15 3.96
N VAL A 141 -2.50 -2.38 4.75
CA VAL A 141 -1.50 -3.42 4.47
C VAL A 141 -1.95 -4.73 5.11
N VAL A 142 -1.93 -5.81 4.34
CA VAL A 142 -2.23 -7.17 4.79
C VAL A 142 -1.02 -8.02 4.46
N THR A 143 -0.29 -8.48 5.48
CA THR A 143 0.97 -9.18 5.26
C THR A 143 1.12 -10.46 6.07
N SER A 144 1.82 -11.43 5.50
CA SER A 144 2.32 -12.59 6.25
C SER A 144 3.83 -12.49 6.45
N THR A 145 4.37 -13.02 7.54
CA THR A 145 5.81 -13.06 7.80
C THR A 145 6.26 -14.43 8.32
N ALA A 146 7.54 -14.75 8.12
CA ALA A 146 8.19 -15.89 8.76
C ALA A 146 8.58 -15.59 10.22
N ALA A 147 8.68 -14.31 10.59
CA ALA A 147 9.04 -13.89 11.94
C ALA A 147 7.94 -14.21 12.95
N TYR A 148 8.35 -14.62 14.15
CA TYR A 148 7.45 -14.73 15.30
C TYR A 148 7.11 -13.34 15.84
N PRO A 149 5.97 -13.16 16.53
CA PRO A 149 5.57 -11.85 17.06
C PRO A 149 6.67 -11.16 17.89
N GLY A 150 7.35 -11.91 18.77
CA GLY A 150 8.42 -11.35 19.61
C GLY A 150 9.67 -10.89 18.84
N MET A 151 9.95 -11.44 17.66
CA MET A 151 11.05 -10.97 16.82
C MET A 151 10.78 -9.56 16.27
N CYS A 152 9.50 -9.20 16.11
CA CYS A 152 9.04 -7.93 15.55
C CYS A 152 8.60 -6.91 16.62
N ALA A 153 8.89 -7.19 17.90
CA ALA A 153 8.71 -6.24 18.98
C ALA A 153 9.70 -5.06 18.85
N PRO A 154 9.49 -3.93 19.56
CA PRO A 154 10.40 -2.79 19.52
C PRO A 154 11.86 -3.12 19.85
N ASP A 155 12.08 -4.07 20.75
CA ASP A 155 13.36 -4.63 21.18
C ASP A 155 13.63 -6.02 20.58
N GLY A 156 12.80 -6.46 19.62
CA GLY A 156 12.91 -7.75 18.96
C GLY A 156 14.05 -7.82 17.95
N LEU A 157 14.45 -9.04 17.60
CA LEU A 157 15.59 -9.33 16.72
C LEU A 157 15.57 -8.54 15.40
N VAL A 158 14.39 -8.35 14.79
CA VAL A 158 14.25 -7.65 13.51
C VAL A 158 13.71 -6.22 13.66
N GLY A 159 13.51 -5.77 14.91
CA GLY A 159 12.94 -4.48 15.24
C GLY A 159 11.42 -4.39 15.07
N ALA A 160 10.88 -3.26 15.52
CA ALA A 160 9.45 -2.97 15.53
C ALA A 160 8.82 -3.09 14.12
N LEU A 161 7.73 -3.84 13.99
CA LEU A 161 7.07 -4.02 12.68
C LEU A 161 6.55 -2.71 12.08
N ASP A 162 6.11 -1.78 12.91
CA ASP A 162 5.63 -0.47 12.47
C ASP A 162 6.75 0.37 11.84
N VAL A 163 8.00 0.22 12.31
CA VAL A 163 9.20 0.80 11.66
C VAL A 163 9.44 0.14 10.29
N VAL A 164 9.30 -1.17 10.21
CA VAL A 164 9.44 -1.92 8.94
C VAL A 164 8.37 -1.50 7.92
N LEU A 165 7.13 -1.28 8.36
CA LEU A 165 6.02 -0.89 7.49
C LEU A 165 5.93 0.61 7.23
N TRP A 166 6.69 1.44 7.96
CA TRP A 166 6.68 2.90 7.82
C TRP A 166 6.87 3.39 6.37
N PRO A 167 7.84 2.88 5.57
CA PRO A 167 7.99 3.33 4.19
C PRO A 167 6.76 3.07 3.32
N ILE A 168 6.01 1.99 3.59
CA ILE A 168 4.80 1.63 2.84
C ILE A 168 3.62 2.47 3.33
N GLN A 169 3.40 2.50 4.64
CA GLN A 169 2.25 3.17 5.24
C GLN A 169 2.36 4.69 5.13
N ASN A 170 3.49 5.28 5.50
CA ASN A 170 3.71 6.73 5.37
C ASN A 170 4.16 7.12 3.96
N GLY A 171 5.24 6.51 3.49
CA GLY A 171 5.94 6.93 2.26
C GLY A 171 5.18 6.65 0.97
N THR A 172 4.26 5.68 0.98
CA THR A 172 3.42 5.36 -0.18
C THR A 172 1.96 5.72 0.07
N LEU A 173 1.31 5.10 1.06
CA LEU A 173 -0.16 5.21 1.22
C LEU A 173 -0.59 6.57 1.78
N ALA A 174 0.01 7.03 2.88
CA ALA A 174 -0.30 8.34 3.45
C ALA A 174 0.15 9.45 2.48
N TYR A 175 1.34 9.33 1.86
CA TYR A 175 1.80 10.28 0.84
C TYR A 175 0.82 10.43 -0.33
N ALA A 176 0.19 9.33 -0.75
CA ALA A 176 -0.87 9.34 -1.77
C ALA A 176 -2.20 9.96 -1.29
N GLY A 177 -2.36 10.18 0.01
CA GLY A 177 -3.53 10.79 0.65
C GLY A 177 -4.52 9.81 1.28
N CYS A 178 -4.18 8.53 1.35
CA CYS A 178 -5.04 7.56 1.99
C CYS A 178 -5.09 7.76 3.52
N LYS A 179 -6.27 7.55 4.10
CA LYS A 179 -6.44 7.23 5.52
C LYS A 179 -5.96 5.80 5.75
N VAL A 180 -4.72 5.65 6.21
CA VAL A 180 -4.09 4.32 6.36
C VAL A 180 -4.58 3.65 7.63
N LEU A 181 -5.14 2.46 7.51
CA LEU A 181 -5.63 1.64 8.62
C LEU A 181 -4.47 0.83 9.22
N PRO A 182 -4.57 0.44 10.52
CA PRO A 182 -3.62 -0.50 11.10
C PRO A 182 -3.50 -1.77 10.25
N PRO A 183 -2.30 -2.36 10.11
CA PRO A 183 -2.08 -3.49 9.23
C PRO A 183 -2.71 -4.76 9.82
N PHE A 184 -3.05 -5.72 8.95
CA PHE A 184 -3.34 -7.08 9.37
C PHE A 184 -2.12 -7.96 9.13
N VAL A 185 -1.68 -8.72 10.13
CA VAL A 185 -0.43 -9.48 10.08
C VAL A 185 -0.65 -10.91 10.52
N SER A 186 -0.21 -11.86 9.69
CA SER A 186 -0.12 -13.28 10.05
C SER A 186 1.34 -13.66 10.31
N TYR A 187 1.67 -13.95 11.56
CA TYR A 187 3.04 -14.24 12.00
C TYR A 187 3.38 -15.72 11.87
N SER A 188 4.66 -15.99 11.56
CA SER A 188 5.27 -17.33 11.52
C SER A 188 4.40 -18.39 10.84
N VAL A 189 3.75 -18.05 9.72
CA VAL A 189 2.69 -18.87 9.09
C VAL A 189 3.13 -20.31 8.78
N ASN A 190 4.40 -20.50 8.44
CA ASN A 190 4.97 -21.81 8.12
C ASN A 190 5.37 -22.62 9.36
N PHE A 191 5.30 -22.03 10.56
CA PHE A 191 5.78 -22.62 11.81
C PHE A 191 4.68 -22.73 12.87
N VAL A 192 3.43 -22.47 12.50
CA VAL A 192 2.25 -22.59 13.37
C VAL A 192 1.35 -23.72 12.91
N ASP A 193 0.54 -24.24 13.84
CA ASP A 193 -0.43 -25.29 13.54
C ASP A 193 -1.60 -24.80 12.65
N GLU A 194 -2.35 -25.75 12.11
CA GLU A 194 -3.50 -25.47 11.26
C GLU A 194 -4.59 -24.67 11.98
N ALA A 195 -4.82 -24.95 13.27
CA ALA A 195 -5.76 -24.20 14.08
C ALA A 195 -5.39 -22.71 14.16
N THR A 196 -4.10 -22.38 14.30
CA THR A 196 -3.59 -21.01 14.30
C THR A 196 -3.75 -20.35 12.93
N ARG A 197 -3.50 -21.09 11.84
CA ARG A 197 -3.75 -20.60 10.47
C ARG A 197 -5.23 -20.25 10.27
N HIS A 198 -6.16 -21.08 10.76
CA HIS A 198 -7.60 -20.75 10.73
C HIS A 198 -7.94 -19.52 11.57
N ARG A 199 -7.36 -19.38 12.77
CA ARG A 199 -7.55 -18.17 13.59
C ARG A 199 -7.10 -16.90 12.87
N TYR A 200 -6.04 -16.94 12.06
CA TYR A 200 -5.67 -15.79 11.22
C TYR A 200 -6.71 -15.49 10.13
N LEU A 201 -7.28 -16.52 9.47
CA LEU A 201 -8.34 -16.32 8.48
C LEU A 201 -9.60 -15.70 9.11
N ASP A 202 -9.98 -16.17 10.29
CA ASP A 202 -11.14 -15.65 11.04
C ASP A 202 -10.88 -14.25 11.58
N GLY A 203 -9.69 -14.01 12.13
CA GLY A 203 -9.28 -12.67 12.58
C GLY A 203 -9.28 -11.65 11.45
N TYR A 204 -8.90 -12.07 10.23
CA TYR A 204 -8.97 -11.19 9.06
C TYR A 204 -10.41 -10.88 8.68
N ALA A 205 -11.31 -11.88 8.68
CA ALA A 205 -12.73 -11.66 8.44
C ALA A 205 -13.35 -10.68 9.46
N GLU A 206 -13.06 -10.87 10.76
CA GLU A 206 -13.51 -9.93 11.81
C GLU A 206 -12.98 -8.52 11.60
N ARG A 207 -11.72 -8.39 11.16
CA ARG A 207 -11.14 -7.10 10.81
C ARG A 207 -11.90 -6.41 9.67
N LEU A 208 -12.31 -7.17 8.66
CA LEU A 208 -13.05 -6.65 7.50
C LEU A 208 -14.48 -6.20 7.87
N ARG A 209 -15.15 -6.87 8.82
CA ARG A 209 -16.47 -6.43 9.31
C ARG A 209 -16.47 -5.06 9.96
N ARG A 210 -15.32 -4.62 10.48
CA ARG A 210 -15.15 -3.32 11.15
C ARG A 210 -14.41 -2.31 10.27
N ILE A 211 -14.19 -2.63 8.99
CA ILE A 211 -13.25 -1.87 8.16
C ILE A 211 -13.66 -0.41 7.96
N GLU A 212 -14.97 -0.13 7.92
CA GLU A 212 -15.54 1.22 7.72
C GLU A 212 -15.40 2.09 8.97
N THR A 213 -15.43 1.49 10.16
CA THR A 213 -15.39 2.20 11.45
C THR A 213 -14.03 2.12 12.15
N THR A 214 -13.10 1.33 11.62
CA THR A 214 -11.73 1.23 12.16
C THR A 214 -11.05 2.59 12.14
N GLU A 215 -10.47 3.01 13.26
CA GLU A 215 -9.72 4.27 13.30
C GLU A 215 -8.42 4.16 12.48
N PRO A 216 -8.14 5.10 11.57
CA PRO A 216 -6.86 5.16 10.85
C PRO A 216 -5.67 5.43 11.78
N LEU A 217 -4.48 5.06 11.33
CA LEU A 217 -3.23 5.50 11.95
C LEU A 217 -3.09 7.02 11.79
N PHE A 218 -2.51 7.66 12.81
CA PHE A 218 -2.21 9.08 12.77
C PHE A 218 -0.98 9.36 11.91
N PHE A 219 -1.09 10.34 11.00
CA PHE A 219 0.02 10.99 10.33
C PHE A 219 -0.19 12.49 10.39
N HIS A 220 0.88 13.26 10.56
CA HIS A 220 0.78 14.71 10.61
C HIS A 220 0.27 15.27 9.27
N PRO A 221 -0.77 16.11 9.26
CA PRO A 221 -1.20 16.84 8.07
C PRO A 221 -0.13 17.85 7.63
N LEU A 222 -0.18 18.29 6.37
CA LEU A 222 0.76 19.30 5.87
C LEU A 222 0.75 20.60 6.68
N ALA A 223 -0.40 20.94 7.28
CA ALA A 223 -0.55 22.12 8.13
C ALA A 223 0.37 22.11 9.38
N ASP A 224 0.85 20.95 9.81
CA ASP A 224 1.74 20.82 10.96
C ASP A 224 3.20 21.20 10.63
N PHE A 225 3.54 21.34 9.35
CA PHE A 225 4.89 21.62 8.90
C PHE A 225 5.09 23.09 8.53
N GLY A 226 6.27 23.63 8.84
CA GLY A 226 6.72 24.96 8.42
C GLY A 226 7.25 24.98 6.99
N GLU A 227 7.68 26.15 6.52
CA GLU A 227 8.28 26.34 5.19
C GLU A 227 9.60 25.56 5.01
N ASP A 228 10.24 25.19 6.12
CA ASP A 228 11.46 24.38 6.17
C ASP A 228 11.19 22.86 6.17
N TRP A 229 9.92 22.45 6.01
CA TRP A 229 9.46 21.06 6.02
C TRP A 229 9.63 20.34 7.36
N ARG A 230 9.79 21.09 8.46
CA ARG A 230 9.88 20.55 9.83
C ARG A 230 8.58 20.81 10.59
N LEU A 231 8.29 19.98 11.59
CA LEU A 231 7.16 20.21 12.49
C LEU A 231 7.29 21.59 13.14
N LYS A 232 6.20 22.36 13.14
CA LYS A 232 6.15 23.68 13.77
C LYS A 232 6.43 23.57 15.29
N PRO A 233 7.03 24.62 15.89
CA PRO A 233 7.21 24.67 17.35
C PRO A 233 5.89 24.39 18.10
N GLY A 234 5.95 23.54 19.12
CA GLY A 234 4.79 23.13 19.91
C GLY A 234 4.04 21.89 19.39
N ILE A 235 4.33 21.44 18.17
CA ILE A 235 3.77 20.18 17.64
C ILE A 235 4.70 19.03 18.01
N ALA A 236 4.22 18.12 18.86
CA ALA A 236 4.95 16.91 19.23
C ALA A 236 4.98 15.93 18.06
N ALA A 237 6.14 15.30 17.83
CA ALA A 237 6.25 14.19 16.88
C ALA A 237 5.54 12.95 17.44
N GLN A 238 4.53 12.44 16.72
CA GLN A 238 3.68 11.34 17.19
C GLN A 238 3.72 10.09 16.31
N THR A 239 4.41 10.14 15.18
CA THR A 239 4.46 9.03 14.22
C THR A 239 5.75 8.23 14.36
N VAL A 240 5.74 6.98 13.90
CA VAL A 240 6.86 6.02 14.01
C VAL A 240 8.18 6.57 13.44
N GLY A 241 8.11 7.28 12.31
CA GLY A 241 9.28 7.83 11.64
C GLY A 241 9.74 9.20 12.14
N GLN A 242 8.99 9.83 13.06
CA GLN A 242 9.27 11.16 13.58
C GLN A 242 9.56 11.08 15.08
N GLY A 243 10.42 11.96 15.61
CA GLY A 243 10.69 12.00 17.05
C GLY A 243 11.69 10.94 17.56
N LYS A 244 12.40 10.22 16.67
CA LYS A 244 13.60 9.49 17.10
C LYS A 244 14.62 10.51 17.63
N PRO A 245 15.19 10.32 18.83
CA PRO A 245 16.26 11.17 19.32
C PRO A 245 17.37 11.24 18.27
N ALA A 246 17.99 12.42 18.09
CA ALA A 246 19.26 12.47 17.40
C ALA A 246 20.19 11.48 18.11
N SER A 247 20.71 10.50 17.36
CA SER A 247 21.71 9.57 17.87
C SER A 247 22.84 10.39 18.50
N ARG A 248 23.13 10.13 19.77
CA ARG A 248 24.28 10.71 20.47
C ARG A 248 25.59 10.28 19.81
#